data_AF-A0A0R0CDH9-F1
#
_entry.id   AF-A0A0R0CDH9-F1
#
_cell.length_a   1.000
_cell.length_b   1.000
_cell.length_c   1.000
_cell.angle_alpha   90.00
_cell.angle_beta   90.00
_cell.angle_gamma   90.00
#
_symmetry.space_group_name_H-M   'P 1'
#
loop_
_entity.id
_entity.type
_entity.pdbx_description
1 polymer ?
#
loop_
_entity_poly.entity_id
_entity_poly.type
_entity_poly.pdbx_seq_one_letter_code
_entity_poly.pdbx_strand_id
1 'polypeptide(L)'
;MGAPRVRGNTVDYDEARADLDDFAQEMTVASHTWTYSQRLEKLRFLQILTKRALRAAVGTGNEAELRSGIETLLDRIRSTTAVAEQLQKLRDSYRS
;
A
#
# COMPACT_ATOMS: atom_id res chain seq x y z
N MET A 1 10.80 -18.37 -34.71
CA MET A 1 11.14 -17.56 -33.52
C MET A 1 10.08 -16.48 -33.38
N GLY A 2 9.30 -16.48 -32.31
CA GLY A 2 8.35 -15.41 -32.01
C GLY A 2 8.36 -15.18 -30.51
N ALA A 3 9.04 -14.12 -30.05
CA ALA A 3 9.00 -13.71 -28.65
C ALA A 3 7.67 -13.00 -28.38
N PRO A 4 6.83 -13.47 -27.44
CA PRO A 4 5.60 -12.75 -27.11
C PRO A 4 5.91 -11.59 -26.15
N ARG A 5 5.81 -10.39 -26.73
CA ARG A 5 5.36 -9.10 -26.15
C ARG A 5 5.33 -8.99 -24.61
N VAL A 6 6.41 -8.47 -24.03
CA VAL A 6 6.37 -7.74 -22.76
C VAL A 6 6.01 -6.28 -23.08
N ARG A 7 4.72 -5.97 -23.26
CA ARG A 7 4.28 -4.58 -23.54
C ARG A 7 3.15 -4.09 -22.64
N GLY A 8 2.70 -4.92 -21.69
CA GLY A 8 1.64 -4.57 -20.73
C GLY A 8 2.13 -4.26 -19.31
N ASN A 9 3.32 -4.71 -18.90
CA ASN A 9 3.75 -4.61 -17.48
C ASN A 9 4.50 -3.32 -17.12
N THR A 10 5.13 -2.64 -18.08
CA THR A 10 5.95 -1.46 -17.76
C THR A 10 5.10 -0.24 -17.40
N VAL A 11 3.97 -0.05 -18.11
CA VAL A 11 3.04 1.07 -17.83
C VAL A 11 2.36 0.90 -16.48
N ASP A 12 1.97 -0.33 -16.12
CA ASP A 12 1.33 -0.63 -14.82
C ASP A 12 2.32 -0.41 -13.65
N TYR A 13 3.60 -0.72 -13.85
CA TYR A 13 4.66 -0.48 -12.88
C TYR A 13 4.95 1.00 -12.67
N ASP A 14 5.08 1.78 -13.75
CA ASP A 14 5.34 3.22 -13.65
C ASP A 14 4.17 3.97 -13.00
N GLU A 15 2.92 3.59 -13.30
CA GLU A 15 1.75 4.15 -12.61
C GLU A 15 1.70 3.75 -11.13
N ALA A 16 1.92 2.47 -10.82
CA ALA A 16 1.92 2.02 -9.42
C ALA A 16 3.04 2.70 -8.61
N ARG A 17 4.17 2.99 -9.25
CA ARG A 17 5.26 3.77 -8.66
C ARG A 17 4.87 5.22 -8.44
N ALA A 18 4.28 5.89 -9.43
CA ALA A 18 3.84 7.27 -9.31
C ALA A 18 2.81 7.43 -8.17
N ASP A 19 1.83 6.53 -8.09
CA ASP A 19 0.84 6.53 -7.01
C ASP A 19 1.48 6.36 -5.62
N LEU A 20 2.53 5.54 -5.52
CA LEU A 20 3.29 5.35 -4.28
C LEU A 20 4.10 6.59 -3.91
N ASP A 21 4.76 7.22 -4.88
CA ASP A 21 5.57 8.43 -4.68
C ASP A 21 4.67 9.60 -4.25
N ASP A 22 3.53 9.80 -4.89
CA ASP A 22 2.53 10.81 -4.53
C ASP A 22 1.99 10.57 -3.10
N PHE A 23 1.67 9.31 -2.77
CA PHE A 23 1.19 8.98 -1.44
C PHE A 23 2.27 9.14 -0.36
N ALA A 24 3.52 8.79 -0.65
CA ALA A 24 4.63 9.00 0.27
C ALA A 24 4.88 10.49 0.54
N GLN A 25 4.74 11.33 -0.48
CA GLN A 25 4.81 12.77 -0.34
C GLN A 25 3.67 13.29 0.54
N GLU A 26 2.45 12.81 0.31
CA GLU A 26 1.27 13.18 1.11
C GLU A 26 1.45 12.79 2.60
N MET A 27 1.94 11.58 2.87
CA MET A 27 2.25 11.09 4.22
C MET A 27 3.30 11.95 4.94
N THR A 28 4.26 12.48 4.20
CA THR A 28 5.35 13.30 4.75
C THR A 28 4.87 14.71 5.09
N VAL A 29 4.02 15.29 4.25
CA VAL A 29 3.57 16.69 4.39
C VAL A 29 2.38 16.83 5.34
N ALA A 30 1.45 15.88 5.36
CA ALA A 30 0.14 16.08 6.01
C ALA A 30 -0.13 15.17 7.23
N SER A 31 0.76 14.22 7.57
CA SER A 31 0.46 13.22 8.61
C SER A 31 0.14 13.79 10.00
N HIS A 32 0.73 14.93 10.35
CA HIS A 32 0.52 15.57 11.64
C HIS A 32 -0.85 16.27 11.76
N THR A 33 -1.52 16.61 10.66
CA THR A 33 -2.85 17.25 10.67
C THR A 33 -3.99 16.25 10.64
N TRP A 34 -3.71 14.98 10.32
CA TRP A 34 -4.75 13.98 10.17
C TRP A 34 -5.39 13.58 11.49
N THR A 35 -6.72 13.59 11.49
CA THR A 35 -7.53 12.94 12.51
C THR A 35 -7.29 11.43 12.51
N TYR A 36 -7.66 10.78 13.60
CA TYR A 36 -7.54 9.33 13.73
C TYR A 36 -8.22 8.56 12.58
N SER A 37 -9.45 8.95 12.22
CA SER A 37 -10.20 8.31 11.13
C SER A 37 -9.49 8.49 9.79
N GLN A 38 -8.96 9.67 9.51
CA GLN A 38 -8.17 9.92 8.30
C GLN A 38 -6.91 9.06 8.26
N ARG A 39 -6.19 8.90 9.38
CA ARG A 39 -5.03 8.00 9.45
C ARG A 39 -5.41 6.55 9.12
N LEU A 40 -6.57 6.08 9.58
CA LEU A 40 -7.06 4.75 9.26
C LEU A 40 -7.40 4.60 7.77
N GLU A 41 -8.04 5.61 7.16
CA GLU A 41 -8.29 5.63 5.72
C GLU A 41 -7.00 5.61 4.92
N LYS A 42 -5.97 6.34 5.35
CA LYS A 42 -4.64 6.33 4.74
C LYS A 42 -3.96 4.97 4.84
N LEU A 43 -4.07 4.27 5.97
CA LEU A 43 -3.59 2.88 6.09
C LEU A 43 -4.30 1.92 5.14
N ARG A 44 -5.62 2.06 4.98
CA ARG A 44 -6.40 1.27 4.00
C ARG A 44 -5.98 1.56 2.57
N PHE A 45 -5.75 2.83 2.24
CA PHE A 45 -5.28 3.23 0.91
C PHE A 45 -3.87 2.71 0.62
N LEU A 46 -2.95 2.81 1.59
CA LEU A 46 -1.62 2.23 1.49
C LEU A 46 -1.69 0.72 1.19
N GLN A 47 -2.61 0.00 1.84
CA GLN A 47 -2.83 -1.42 1.58
C GLN A 47 -3.22 -1.70 0.11
N ILE A 48 -4.01 -0.82 -0.51
CA ILE A 48 -4.41 -0.92 -1.92
C ILE A 48 -3.18 -0.72 -2.83
N LEU A 49 -2.39 0.32 -2.56
CA LEU A 49 -1.17 0.61 -3.32
C LEU A 49 -0.16 -0.52 -3.21
N THR A 50 0.07 -1.07 -2.01
CA THR A 50 0.98 -2.21 -1.81
C THR A 50 0.53 -3.46 -2.58
N LYS A 51 -0.77 -3.75 -2.65
CA LYS A 51 -1.31 -4.84 -3.49
C LYS A 51 -1.16 -4.56 -4.99
N ARG A 52 -1.16 -3.30 -5.40
CA ARG A 52 -0.97 -2.88 -6.79
C ARG A 52 0.50 -3.04 -7.18
N ALA A 53 1.42 -2.58 -6.33
CA ALA A 53 2.85 -2.81 -6.46
C ALA A 53 3.21 -4.31 -6.52
N LEU A 54 2.54 -5.15 -5.71
CA LEU A 54 2.73 -6.61 -5.76
C LEU A 54 2.40 -7.20 -7.14
N ARG A 55 1.33 -6.71 -7.77
CA ARG A 55 0.92 -7.14 -9.11
C ARG A 55 1.91 -6.65 -10.17
N ALA A 56 2.35 -5.40 -10.04
CA ALA A 56 3.33 -4.80 -10.95
C ALA A 56 4.72 -5.44 -10.84
N ALA A 57 5.08 -6.04 -9.69
CA ALA A 57 6.33 -6.75 -9.51
C ALA A 57 6.43 -8.06 -10.31
N VAL A 58 5.29 -8.63 -10.74
CA VAL A 58 5.25 -9.86 -11.54
C VAL A 58 5.91 -9.63 -12.90
N GLY A 59 6.78 -10.54 -13.33
CA GLY A 59 7.48 -10.46 -14.62
C GLY A 59 8.67 -9.51 -14.63
N THR A 60 9.08 -8.98 -13.47
CA THR A 60 10.33 -8.23 -13.32
C THR A 60 11.52 -9.16 -13.12
N GLY A 61 12.73 -8.73 -13.52
CA GLY A 61 13.95 -9.52 -13.36
C GLY A 61 14.33 -9.81 -11.90
N ASN A 62 13.74 -9.09 -10.94
CA ASN A 62 13.94 -9.27 -9.50
C ASN A 62 12.62 -9.58 -8.74
N GLU A 63 11.69 -10.27 -9.41
CA GLU A 63 10.34 -10.52 -8.90
C GLU A 63 10.34 -11.13 -7.49
N ALA A 64 11.17 -12.15 -7.24
CA ALA A 64 11.15 -12.88 -5.96
C ALA A 64 11.53 -12.00 -4.76
N GLU A 65 12.54 -11.14 -4.92
CA GLU A 65 12.97 -10.22 -3.87
C GLU A 65 11.92 -9.13 -3.63
N LEU A 66 11.43 -8.51 -4.72
CA LEU A 66 10.39 -7.48 -4.66
C LEU A 66 9.11 -8.02 -4.02
N ARG A 67 8.67 -9.21 -4.44
CA ARG A 67 7.50 -9.89 -3.91
C ARG A 67 7.62 -10.13 -2.41
N SER A 68 8.72 -10.72 -1.95
CA SER A 68 8.96 -10.99 -0.53
C SER A 68 8.92 -9.71 0.32
N GLY A 69 9.56 -8.65 -0.15
CA GLY A 69 9.54 -7.34 0.52
C GLY A 69 8.14 -6.73 0.58
N ILE A 70 7.42 -6.73 -0.54
CA ILE A 70 6.06 -6.17 -0.65
C ILE A 70 5.07 -6.98 0.21
N GLU A 71 5.15 -8.32 0.22
CA GLU A 71 4.31 -9.18 1.05
C GLU A 71 4.54 -8.92 2.55
N THR A 72 5.80 -8.80 2.97
CA THR A 72 6.15 -8.44 4.36
C THR A 72 5.57 -7.09 4.77
N LEU A 73 5.64 -6.09 3.89
CA LEU A 73 5.04 -4.77 4.14
C LEU A 73 3.51 -4.85 4.22
N LEU A 74 2.88 -5.61 3.33
CA LEU A 74 1.44 -5.79 3.29
C LEU A 74 0.90 -6.40 4.59
N ASP A 75 1.61 -7.39 5.15
CA ASP A 75 1.21 -8.00 6.43
C ASP A 75 1.37 -7.05 7.62
N ARG A 76 2.42 -6.22 7.62
CA ARG A 76 2.56 -5.16 8.63
C ARG A 76 1.41 -4.16 8.55
N ILE A 77 1.05 -3.69 7.36
CA ILE A 77 -0.06 -2.76 7.14
C ILE A 77 -1.39 -3.37 7.62
N ARG A 78 -1.63 -4.65 7.31
CA ARG A 78 -2.82 -5.38 7.78
C ARG A 78 -2.90 -5.42 9.31
N SER A 79 -1.81 -5.80 9.96
CA SER A 79 -1.72 -5.87 11.42
C SER A 79 -1.98 -4.49 12.06
N THR A 80 -1.32 -3.44 11.57
CA THR A 80 -1.51 -2.07 12.06
C THR A 80 -2.94 -1.58 11.85
N THR A 81 -3.55 -1.87 10.70
CA THR A 81 -4.94 -1.50 10.40
C THR A 81 -5.91 -2.17 11.36
N ALA A 82 -5.74 -3.47 11.61
CA ALA A 82 -6.59 -4.22 12.54
C ALA A 82 -6.50 -3.68 13.98
N VAL A 83 -5.28 -3.39 14.45
CA VAL A 83 -5.06 -2.78 15.78
C VAL A 83 -5.72 -1.40 15.84
N ALA A 84 -5.58 -0.59 14.80
CA ALA A 84 -6.22 0.73 14.74
C ALA A 84 -7.76 0.62 14.76
N GLU A 85 -8.35 -0.29 13.99
CA GLU A 85 -9.81 -0.52 14.03
C GLU A 85 -10.31 -0.96 15.42
N GLN A 86 -9.55 -1.80 16.12
CA GLN A 86 -9.89 -2.20 17.49
C GLN A 86 -9.83 -1.03 18.47
N LEU A 87 -8.79 -0.19 18.37
CA LEU A 87 -8.67 1.02 19.20
C LEU A 87 -9.80 2.01 18.92
N GLN A 88 -10.22 2.17 17.66
CA GLN A 88 -11.38 3.00 17.32
C GLN A 88 -12.65 2.50 18.01
N LYS A 89 -12.93 1.19 17.88
CA LYS A 89 -14.09 0.56 18.53
C LYS A 89 -14.06 0.75 20.04
N LEU A 90 -12.91 0.52 20.67
CA LEU A 90 -12.76 0.69 22.12
C LEU A 90 -13.04 2.13 22.55
N ARG A 91 -12.48 3.12 21.85
CA ARG A 91 -12.74 4.54 22.13
C ARG A 91 -14.20 4.90 21.97
N ASP A 92 -14.85 4.41 20.92
CA ASP A 92 -16.25 4.70 20.65
C ASP A 92 -17.15 4.04 21.71
N SER A 93 -16.80 2.85 22.20
CA SER A 93 -17.47 2.21 23.36
C SER A 93 -17.33 3.00 24.67
N TYR A 94 -16.21 3.67 24.92
CA TYR A 94 -16.03 4.53 26.11
C TYR A 94 -16.75 5.87 26.02
N ARG A 95 -17.13 6.31 24.82
CA ARG A 95 -17.85 7.57 24.60
C ARG A 95 -19.37 7.40 24.63
N SER A 96 -19.86 6.16 24.46
CA SER A 96 -21.27 5.80 24.56
C SER A 96 -21.69 5.51 26.00
#